data_AF-A0A349MZ38-F1
#
_entry.id   AF-A0A349MZ38-F1
#
_cell.length_a   1.000
_cell.length_b   1.000
_cell.length_c   1.000
_cell.angle_alpha   90.00
_cell.angle_beta   90.00
_cell.angle_gamma   90.00
#
_symmetry.space_group_name_H-M   'P 1'
#
loop_
_entity.id
_entity.type
_entity.pdbx_description
1 polymer ?
#
loop_
_entity_poly.entity_id
_entity_poly.type
_entity_poly.pdbx_seq_one_letter_code
_entity_poly.pdbx_strand_id
1 'polypeptide(L)' 'MQLTTTDQRWLAQLLCCPPGAHFTMQSLPLFRYYADRPDLQTRLQSDFEDWIEHSGRKYVVKTYEDYARIN' A
#
# COMPACT_ATOMS: atom_id res chain seq x y z
N MET A 1 10.32 -13.90 -11.43
CA MET A 1 9.01 -13.19 -11.47
C MET A 1 9.29 -11.73 -11.81
N GLN A 2 8.80 -11.23 -12.94
CA GLN A 2 8.99 -9.84 -13.34
C GLN A 2 7.96 -8.96 -12.62
N LEU A 3 8.38 -7.83 -12.06
CA LEU A 3 7.47 -6.88 -11.40
C LEU A 3 6.67 -6.11 -12.45
N THR A 4 5.36 -5.97 -12.23
CA THR A 4 4.50 -5.11 -13.04
C THR A 4 4.70 -3.64 -12.68
N THR A 5 4.26 -2.71 -13.53
CA THR A 5 4.24 -1.28 -13.22
C THR A 5 3.41 -0.99 -11.95
N THR A 6 2.32 -1.72 -11.75
CA THR A 6 1.48 -1.62 -10.54
C THR A 6 2.24 -2.06 -9.30
N ASP A 7 2.98 -3.18 -9.37
CA ASP A 7 3.82 -3.64 -8.26
C ASP A 7 4.89 -2.59 -7.93
N GLN A 8 5.59 -2.07 -8.95
CA GLN A 8 6.62 -1.06 -8.76
C GLN A 8 6.06 0.21 -8.10
N ARG A 9 4.86 0.65 -8.51
CA ARG A 9 4.18 1.81 -7.92
C ARG A 9 3.92 1.61 -6.43
N TRP A 10 3.34 0.47 -6.04
CA TRP A 10 3.02 0.20 -4.63
C TRP A 10 4.27 -0.07 -3.80
N LEU A 11 5.25 -0.80 -4.34
CA LEU A 11 6.54 -1.00 -3.68
C LEU A 11 7.27 0.32 -3.44
N ALA A 12 7.19 1.28 -4.37
CA ALA A 12 7.75 2.60 -4.18
C ALA A 12 7.07 3.36 -3.03
N GLN A 13 5.75 3.19 -2.83
CA GLN A 13 5.05 3.76 -1.67
C GLN A 13 5.59 3.18 -0.36
N LEU A 14 5.89 1.88 -0.33
CA LEU A 14 6.36 1.19 0.87
C LEU A 14 7.80 1.53 1.25
N LEU A 15 8.56 2.24 0.41
CA LEU A 15 9.92 2.67 0.76
C LEU A 15 9.96 3.61 1.97
N CYS A 16 8.85 4.30 2.29
CA CYS A 16 8.75 5.10 3.53
C CYS A 16 8.44 4.26 4.78
N CYS A 17 8.12 2.98 4.64
CA CYS A 17 7.77 2.07 5.73
C CYS A 17 8.93 1.06 5.91
N PRO A 18 9.67 1.08 7.02
CA PRO A 18 10.73 0.10 7.25
C PRO A 18 10.21 -1.35 7.21
N PRO A 19 11.04 -2.34 6.81
CA PRO A 19 10.69 -3.75 6.94
C PRO A 19 10.28 -4.11 8.38
N GLY A 20 9.19 -4.86 8.54
CA GLY A 20 8.61 -5.19 9.84
C GLY A 20 7.78 -4.08 10.50
N ALA A 21 7.74 -2.88 9.91
CA ALA A 21 6.93 -1.78 10.44
C ALA A 21 5.45 -1.94 10.11
N HIS A 22 4.63 -1.52 11.07
CA HIS A 22 3.20 -1.30 10.90
C HIS A 22 2.95 0.09 10.33
N PHE A 23 1.98 0.21 9.44
CA PHE A 23 1.61 1.47 8.80
C PHE A 23 0.13 1.51 8.45
N THR A 24 -0.43 2.71 8.41
CA THR A 24 -1.77 2.95 7.88
C THR A 24 -1.69 3.47 6.45
N MET A 25 -2.78 3.33 5.69
CA MET A 25 -2.82 3.87 4.32
C MET A 25 -2.55 5.37 4.25
N GLN A 26 -3.00 6.11 5.26
CA GLN A 26 -2.80 7.55 5.38
C GLN A 26 -1.31 7.94 5.48
N SER A 27 -0.42 7.03 5.87
CA SER A 27 1.02 7.28 5.91
C SER A 27 1.68 7.26 4.52
N LEU A 28 1.06 6.57 3.55
CA LEU A 28 1.64 6.41 2.21
C LEU A 28 1.65 7.75 1.44
N PRO A 29 2.74 8.08 0.74
CA PRO A 29 2.86 9.35 0.02
C PRO A 29 1.71 9.65 -0.94
N LEU A 30 1.24 8.64 -1.68
CA LEU A 30 0.16 8.78 -2.64
C LEU A 30 -1.18 9.11 -1.97
N PHE A 31 -1.44 8.56 -0.78
CA PHE A 31 -2.63 8.86 0.01
C PHE A 31 -2.63 10.28 0.54
N ARG A 32 -1.46 10.75 1.02
CA ARG A 32 -1.28 12.13 1.49
C ARG A 32 -1.43 13.13 0.36
N TYR A 33 -0.99 12.79 -0.85
CA TYR A 33 -1.15 13.65 -2.02
C TYR A 33 -2.63 13.92 -2.35
N TYR A 34 -3.52 12.95 -2.15
CA TYR A 34 -4.96 13.09 -2.37
C TYR A 34 -5.76 13.33 -1.08
N ALA A 35 -5.15 13.94 -0.06
CA ALA A 35 -5.81 14.19 1.23
C ALA A 35 -7.09 15.05 1.12
N ASP A 36 -7.19 15.88 0.09
CA ASP A 36 -8.33 16.74 -0.21
C ASP A 36 -9.43 16.06 -1.05
N ARG A 37 -9.23 14.80 -1.46
CA ARG A 37 -10.12 14.07 -2.38
C ARG A 37 -10.52 12.68 -1.82
N PRO A 38 -11.56 12.63 -0.95
CA PRO A 38 -11.98 11.40 -0.27
C PRO A 38 -12.42 10.27 -1.20
N ASP A 39 -13.01 10.62 -2.36
CA ASP A 39 -13.41 9.70 -3.42
C ASP A 39 -12.19 8.97 -4.00
N LEU A 40 -11.11 9.71 -4.25
CA LEU A 40 -9.85 9.14 -4.74
C LEU A 40 -9.15 8.32 -3.67
N GLN A 41 -9.18 8.72 -2.40
CA GLN A 41 -8.62 7.93 -1.31
C GLN A 41 -9.32 6.58 -1.15
N THR A 42 -10.65 6.57 -1.22
CA THR A 42 -11.44 5.32 -1.17
C THR A 42 -11.05 4.39 -2.31
N ARG A 43 -10.96 4.93 -3.53
CA ARG A 43 -10.55 4.14 -4.70
C ARG A 43 -9.12 3.63 -4.59
N LEU A 44 -8.18 4.46 -4.16
CA LEU A 44 -6.80 4.06 -3.94
C LEU A 44 -6.68 2.99 -2.86
N GLN A 45 -7.58 2.97 -1.88
CA GLN A 45 -7.58 1.97 -0.84
C GLN A 45 -8.01 0.63 -1.42
N SER A 46 -9.11 0.62 -2.19
CA SER A 46 -9.54 -0.56 -2.93
C SER A 46 -8.42 -1.09 -3.84
N ASP A 47 -7.82 -0.23 -4.67
CA ASP A 47 -6.74 -0.63 -5.59
C ASP A 47 -5.52 -1.23 -4.88
N PHE A 48 -5.22 -0.76 -3.66
CA PHE A 48 -4.12 -1.29 -2.85
C PHE A 48 -4.48 -2.62 -2.20
N GLU A 49 -5.69 -2.75 -1.65
CA GLU A 49 -6.18 -4.00 -1.08
C GLU A 49 -6.26 -5.10 -2.16
N ASP A 50 -6.79 -4.76 -3.34
CA ASP A 50 -6.79 -5.65 -4.51
C ASP A 50 -5.37 -6.06 -4.89
N TRP A 51 -4.43 -5.11 -4.94
CA TRP A 51 -3.03 -5.43 -5.21
C TRP A 51 -2.43 -6.38 -4.17
N ILE A 52 -2.69 -6.16 -2.88
CA ILE A 52 -2.25 -7.07 -1.82
C ILE A 52 -2.76 -8.47 -2.11
N GLU A 53 -4.05 -8.63 -2.39
CA GLU A 53 -4.67 -9.94 -2.61
C GLU A 53 -4.06 -10.72 -3.77
N HIS A 54 -3.70 -10.03 -4.86
CA HIS A 54 -3.26 -10.67 -6.10
C HIS A 54 -1.75 -10.85 -6.22
N SER A 55 -0.94 -9.87 -5.80
CA SER A 55 0.53 -9.91 -5.98
C SER A 55 1.34 -9.36 -4.81
N GLY A 56 0.72 -8.57 -3.93
CA GLY A 56 1.37 -7.87 -2.83
C GLY A 56 1.54 -8.65 -1.53
N ARG A 57 0.90 -9.82 -1.35
CA ARG A 57 0.95 -10.62 -0.10
C ARG A 57 2.35 -11.00 0.40
N LYS A 58 3.36 -10.98 -0.47
CA LYS A 58 4.77 -11.23 -0.12
C LYS A 58 5.49 -9.99 0.45
N TYR A 59 4.89 -8.81 0.34
CA TYR A 59 5.47 -7.54 0.76
C TYR A 59 4.69 -6.88 1.88
N VAL A 60 3.38 -7.12 1.94
CA VAL A 60 2.48 -6.51 2.91
C VAL A 60 1.43 -7.52 3.34
N VAL A 61 1.10 -7.51 4.63
CA VAL A 61 -0.07 -8.20 5.17
C VAL A 61 -1.05 -7.18 5.76
N LYS A 62 -2.35 -7.37 5.50
CA LYS A 62 -3.41 -6.60 6.14
C LYS A 62 -3.62 -7.16 7.55
N THR A 63 -3.54 -6.30 8.56
CA THR A 63 -3.89 -6.60 9.95
C THR A 63 -5.25 -5.97 10.27
N TYR A 64 -5.69 -6.01 11.54
CA TYR A 64 -7.09 -5.65 11.88
C TYR A 64 -7.44 -4.20 11.51
N GLU A 65 -6.56 -3.24 11.82
CA GLU A 65 -6.78 -1.81 11.59
C GLU A 65 -5.69 -1.14 10.73
N ASP A 66 -4.64 -1.89 10.38
CA ASP A 66 -3.43 -1.40 9.75
C ASP A 66 -2.83 -2.42 8.78
N TYR A 67 -1.62 -2.14 8.30
CA TYR A 67 -0.87 -2.98 7.38
C TYR A 67 0.53 -3.19 7.94
N ALA A 68 1.08 -4.38 7.81
CA ALA A 68 2.46 -4.66 8.20
C ALA A 68 3.30 -4.97 6.96
N ARG A 69 4.45 -4.30 6.83
CA ARG A 69 5.41 -4.60 5.77
C ARG A 69 6.18 -5.86 6.13
N ILE A 70 6.18 -6.84 5.23
CA ILE A 70 6.92 -8.09 5.36
C ILE A 70 8.40 -7.84 4.99
N ASN A 71 9.31 -8.48 5.73
CA ASN A 71 10.76 -8.43 5.51
C ASN A 71 11.17 -9.05 4.18
#